data_AF-A0A9X3EC38-F1
#
_entry.id   AF-A0A9X3EC38-F1
#
_cell.length_a   1.000
_cell.length_b   1.000
_cell.length_c   1.000
_cell.angle_alpha   90.00
_cell.angle_beta   90.00
_cell.angle_gamma   90.00
#
_symmetry.space_group_name_H-M   'P 1'
#
loop_
_entity.id
_entity.type
_entity.pdbx_description
1 polymer ?
#
loop_
_entity_poly.entity_id
_entity_poly.type
_entity_poly.pdbx_seq_one_letter_code
_entity_poly.pdbx_strand_id
1 'polypeptide(L)'
;MAETARSSIEQLRDTVDNISSSVLELSGQTQHIARAAQMIEQIADQTNLLALNAAIEAARAGEQGRGFAVVADEVRQLALRTQESTREIHSIISGLTTKAQQSVAVADSGKAGAEEGVKRVRETEDMLNGISDAVGSIASMSIQMAAAVEEQAHVSDDIRHKIMAVNELAVKSLDKAAAATDSIRELDRTADNLHEMVLRFRR
;
A
#
# COMPACT_ATOMS: atom_id res chain seq x y z
N MET A 1 11.07 -3.37 -3.39
CA MET A 1 9.70 -3.92 -3.37
C MET A 1 8.65 -2.82 -3.49
N ALA A 2 8.71 -1.76 -2.66
CA ALA A 2 7.83 -0.59 -2.80
C ALA A 2 7.96 0.11 -4.18
N GLU A 3 9.20 0.33 -4.66
CA GLU A 3 9.46 0.86 -6.02
C GLU A 3 8.80 0.03 -7.12
N THR A 4 8.88 -1.31 -7.01
CA THR A 4 8.28 -2.24 -7.97
C THR A 4 6.76 -2.18 -7.93
N ALA A 5 6.17 -2.16 -6.72
CA ALA A 5 4.72 -2.04 -6.56
C ALA A 5 4.19 -0.71 -7.11
N ARG A 6 4.90 0.41 -6.83
CA ARG A 6 4.58 1.73 -7.38
C ARG A 6 4.63 1.72 -8.90
N SER A 7 5.71 1.20 -9.48
CA SER A 7 5.86 1.09 -10.94
C SER A 7 4.77 0.24 -11.58
N SER A 8 4.39 -0.90 -10.97
CA SER A 8 3.29 -1.73 -11.48
C SER A 8 1.94 -1.01 -11.44
N ILE A 9 1.68 -0.20 -10.41
CA ILE A 9 0.44 0.59 -10.31
C ILE A 9 0.44 1.76 -11.31
N GLU A 10 1.58 2.40 -11.55
CA GLU A 10 1.73 3.42 -12.60
C GLU A 10 1.48 2.82 -13.99
N GLN A 11 2.04 1.64 -14.29
CA GLN A 11 1.74 0.91 -15.53
C GLN A 11 0.27 0.53 -15.66
N LEU A 12 -0.38 0.13 -14.56
CA LEU A 12 -1.81 -0.16 -14.54
C LEU A 12 -2.62 1.09 -14.90
N ARG A 13 -2.29 2.25 -14.31
CA ARG A 13 -2.94 3.52 -14.60
C ARG A 13 -2.83 3.87 -16.09
N ASP A 14 -1.63 3.75 -16.66
CA ASP A 14 -1.40 4.06 -18.07
C ASP A 14 -2.14 3.08 -18.99
N THR A 15 -2.23 1.80 -18.60
CA THR A 15 -3.04 0.80 -19.32
C THR A 15 -4.53 1.13 -19.30
N VAL A 16 -5.04 1.56 -18.14
CA VAL A 16 -6.44 1.97 -17.96
C VAL A 16 -6.76 3.22 -18.79
N ASP A 17 -5.87 4.22 -18.81
CA ASP A 17 -6.01 5.42 -19.63
C ASP A 17 -6.04 5.07 -21.14
N ASN A 18 -5.17 4.15 -21.59
CA ASN A 18 -5.17 3.66 -22.97
C ASN A 18 -6.47 2.93 -23.34
N ILE A 19 -7.01 2.12 -22.43
CA ILE A 19 -8.31 1.45 -22.62
C ILE A 19 -9.43 2.51 -22.74
N SER A 20 -9.46 3.51 -21.86
CA SER A 20 -10.45 4.57 -21.90
C SER A 20 -10.41 5.33 -23.23
N SER A 21 -9.21 5.70 -23.70
CA SER A 21 -9.02 6.36 -25.01
C SER A 21 -9.50 5.49 -26.18
N SER A 22 -9.16 4.20 -26.18
CA SER A 22 -9.57 3.27 -27.25
C SER A 22 -11.08 3.08 -27.30
N VAL A 23 -11.74 3.04 -26.13
CA VAL A 23 -13.20 2.93 -26.03
C VAL A 23 -13.89 4.22 -26.49
N LEU A 24 -13.33 5.40 -26.19
CA LEU A 24 -13.84 6.68 -26.67
C LEU A 24 -13.72 6.79 -28.19
N GLU A 25 -12.61 6.34 -28.78
CA GLU A 25 -12.43 6.29 -30.23
C GLU A 25 -13.46 5.35 -30.89
N LEU A 26 -13.65 4.16 -30.32
CA LEU A 26 -14.69 3.21 -30.76
C LEU A 26 -16.09 3.82 -30.68
N SER A 27 -16.40 4.58 -29.63
CA SER A 27 -17.68 5.30 -29.50
C SER A 27 -17.86 6.34 -30.60
N GLY A 28 -16.80 7.10 -30.93
CA GLY A 28 -16.78 8.03 -32.06
C GLY A 28 -17.05 7.33 -33.40
N GLN A 29 -16.33 6.24 -33.69
CA GLN A 29 -16.55 5.44 -34.91
C GLN A 29 -17.97 4.88 -34.99
N THR A 30 -18.52 4.45 -33.86
CA THR A 30 -19.90 3.95 -33.73
C THR A 30 -20.91 5.04 -34.10
N GLN A 31 -20.68 6.30 -33.74
CA GLN A 31 -21.51 7.43 -34.20
C GLN A 31 -21.40 7.71 -35.70
N HIS A 32 -20.25 7.46 -36.33
CA HIS A 32 -20.13 7.54 -37.79
C HIS A 32 -21.00 6.48 -38.49
N ILE A 33 -21.00 5.25 -37.97
CA ILE A 33 -21.86 4.17 -38.48
C ILE A 33 -23.34 4.52 -38.29
N ALA A 34 -23.72 5.11 -37.15
CA ALA A 34 -25.08 5.57 -36.89
C ALA A 34 -25.59 6.54 -37.98
N ARG A 35 -24.74 7.52 -38.35
CA ARG A 35 -25.06 8.50 -39.39
C ARG A 35 -25.18 7.86 -40.78
N ALA A 36 -24.31 6.91 -41.10
CA ALA A 36 -24.39 6.17 -42.36
C ALA A 36 -25.67 5.33 -42.43
N ALA A 37 -26.03 4.63 -41.36
CA ALA A 37 -27.28 3.87 -41.27
C ALA A 37 -28.52 4.75 -41.46
N GLN A 38 -28.54 5.92 -40.83
CA GLN A 38 -29.62 6.90 -40.98
C GLN A 38 -29.74 7.41 -42.44
N MET A 39 -28.62 7.62 -43.13
CA MET A 39 -28.64 7.99 -44.55
C MET A 39 -29.20 6.86 -45.42
N ILE A 40 -28.85 5.60 -45.12
CA ILE A 40 -29.38 4.43 -45.84
C ILE A 40 -30.89 4.30 -45.60
N GLU A 41 -31.37 4.52 -44.38
CA GLU A 41 -32.80 4.51 -44.05
C GLU A 41 -33.56 5.57 -44.87
N GLN A 42 -33.01 6.79 -44.98
CA GLN A 42 -33.57 7.86 -45.82
C GLN A 42 -33.60 7.48 -47.31
N ILE A 43 -32.55 6.84 -47.83
CA ILE A 43 -32.51 6.36 -49.21
C ILE A 43 -33.57 5.26 -49.42
N ALA A 44 -33.73 4.36 -48.46
CA ALA A 44 -34.72 3.29 -48.51
C ALA A 44 -36.15 3.87 -48.49
N ASP A 45 -36.43 4.89 -47.66
CA ASP A 45 -37.70 5.62 -47.67
C ASP A 45 -38.01 6.26 -49.02
N GLN A 46 -37.03 6.95 -49.61
CA GLN A 46 -37.18 7.54 -50.95
C GLN A 46 -37.41 6.48 -52.02
N THR A 47 -36.69 5.35 -51.94
CA THR A 47 -36.81 4.23 -52.88
C THR A 47 -38.19 3.57 -52.77
N ASN A 48 -38.69 3.39 -51.54
CA ASN A 48 -40.04 2.87 -51.28
C ASN A 48 -41.11 3.80 -51.89
N LEU A 49 -40.96 5.11 -51.75
CA LEU A 49 -41.88 6.10 -52.29
C LEU A 49 -41.83 6.17 -53.83
N LEU A 50 -40.63 6.06 -54.41
CA LEU A 50 -40.45 5.95 -55.87
C LEU A 50 -41.08 4.67 -56.43
N ALA A 51 -40.88 3.53 -55.75
CA ALA A 51 -41.45 2.25 -56.13
C ALA A 51 -42.98 2.26 -56.08
N LEU A 52 -43.56 2.91 -55.05
CA LEU A 52 -45.00 3.11 -54.94
C LEU A 52 -45.55 3.93 -56.12
N ASN A 53 -44.91 5.03 -56.47
CA ASN A 53 -45.31 5.85 -57.62
C ASN A 53 -45.21 5.06 -58.94
N ALA A 54 -44.16 4.25 -59.11
CA ALA A 54 -44.00 3.39 -60.28
C ALA A 54 -45.10 2.31 -60.35
N ALA A 55 -45.48 1.71 -59.22
CA ALA A 55 -46.57 0.74 -59.16
C ALA A 55 -47.92 1.37 -59.54
N ILE A 56 -48.19 2.61 -59.09
CA ILE A 56 -49.38 3.37 -59.45
C ILE A 56 -49.42 3.62 -60.97
N GLU A 57 -48.31 4.09 -61.56
CA GLU A 57 -48.27 4.39 -62.99
C GLU A 57 -48.33 3.12 -63.86
N ALA A 58 -47.74 2.02 -63.40
CA ALA A 58 -47.86 0.71 -64.04
C ALA A 58 -49.30 0.20 -64.04
N ALA A 59 -50.05 0.37 -62.94
CA ALA A 59 -51.48 0.06 -62.90
C ALA A 59 -52.30 0.92 -63.87
N ARG A 60 -51.91 2.19 -64.04
CA ARG A 60 -52.56 3.13 -64.97
C ARG A 60 -52.35 2.76 -66.44
N ALA A 61 -51.21 2.14 -66.78
CA ALA A 61 -50.90 1.67 -68.14
C ALA A 61 -51.62 0.34 -68.51
N GLY A 62 -52.37 -0.28 -67.59
CA GLY A 62 -53.13 -1.50 -67.84
C GLY A 62 -52.25 -2.70 -68.23
N GLU A 63 -52.64 -3.44 -69.27
CA GLU A 63 -51.91 -4.64 -69.72
C GLU A 63 -50.46 -4.35 -70.17
N GLN A 64 -50.17 -3.14 -70.66
CA GLN A 64 -48.81 -2.75 -71.08
C GLN A 64 -47.87 -2.49 -69.87
N GLY A 65 -48.44 -2.20 -68.69
CA GLY A 65 -47.68 -1.91 -67.46
C GLY A 65 -47.39 -3.13 -66.60
N ARG A 66 -47.89 -4.31 -66.98
CA ARG A 66 -47.90 -5.52 -66.12
C ARG A 66 -46.50 -5.96 -65.68
N GLY A 67 -45.51 -5.89 -66.59
CA GLY A 67 -44.11 -6.19 -66.26
C GLY A 67 -43.46 -5.14 -65.34
N PHE A 68 -43.79 -3.86 -65.53
CA PHE A 68 -43.31 -2.77 -64.67
C PHE A 68 -43.91 -2.84 -63.26
N ALA A 69 -45.16 -3.29 -63.11
CA ALA A 69 -45.80 -3.46 -61.81
C ALA A 69 -45.07 -4.48 -60.93
N VAL A 70 -44.63 -5.62 -61.52
CA VAL A 70 -43.87 -6.65 -60.79
C VAL A 70 -42.52 -6.12 -60.32
N VAL A 71 -41.81 -5.38 -61.18
CA VAL A 71 -40.52 -4.77 -60.81
C VAL A 71 -40.71 -3.73 -59.71
N ALA A 72 -41.76 -2.90 -59.79
CA ALA A 72 -42.05 -1.90 -58.78
C ALA A 72 -42.34 -2.52 -57.41
N ASP A 73 -43.10 -3.61 -57.34
CA ASP A 73 -43.35 -4.32 -56.08
C ASP A 73 -42.09 -4.97 -55.50
N GLU A 74 -41.21 -5.53 -56.35
CA GLU A 74 -39.94 -6.10 -55.91
C GLU A 74 -39.00 -5.01 -55.33
N VAL A 75 -38.89 -3.85 -56.00
CA VAL A 75 -38.12 -2.72 -55.49
C VAL A 75 -38.70 -2.21 -54.16
N ARG A 76 -40.03 -2.19 -54.02
CA ARG A 76 -40.70 -1.82 -52.77
C ARG A 76 -40.37 -2.77 -51.63
N GLN A 77 -40.39 -4.08 -51.89
CA GLN A 77 -40.00 -5.12 -50.93
C GLN A 77 -38.52 -4.96 -50.51
N LEU A 78 -37.60 -4.71 -51.44
CA LEU A 78 -36.19 -4.44 -51.12
C LEU A 78 -36.02 -3.18 -50.25
N ALA A 79 -36.77 -2.12 -50.55
CA ALA A 79 -36.73 -0.89 -49.78
C ALA A 79 -37.18 -1.11 -48.33
N LEU A 80 -38.30 -1.82 -48.12
CA LEU A 80 -38.80 -2.18 -46.79
C LEU A 80 -37.80 -3.05 -46.01
N ARG A 81 -37.20 -4.06 -46.65
CA ARG A 81 -36.15 -4.88 -46.03
C ARG A 81 -34.92 -4.07 -45.64
N THR A 82 -34.55 -3.07 -46.46
CA THR A 82 -33.43 -2.17 -46.17
C THR A 82 -33.73 -1.30 -44.94
N GLN A 83 -34.96 -0.83 -44.78
CA GLN A 83 -35.40 -0.10 -43.58
C GLN A 83 -35.34 -0.95 -42.32
N GLU A 84 -35.78 -2.20 -42.41
CA GLU A 84 -35.71 -3.13 -41.28
C GLU A 84 -34.26 -3.36 -40.83
N SER A 85 -33.36 -3.63 -41.78
CA SER A 85 -31.93 -3.82 -41.49
C SER A 85 -31.27 -2.56 -40.91
N THR A 86 -31.61 -1.37 -41.41
CA THR A 86 -31.07 -0.11 -40.84
C THR A 86 -31.57 0.15 -39.42
N ARG A 87 -32.82 -0.22 -39.11
CA ARG A 87 -33.36 -0.19 -37.75
C ARG A 87 -32.61 -1.13 -36.80
N GLU A 88 -32.30 -2.34 -37.25
CA GLU A 88 -31.49 -3.30 -36.47
C GLU A 88 -30.09 -2.75 -36.21
N ILE A 89 -29.45 -2.15 -37.23
CA ILE A 89 -28.14 -1.48 -37.06
C ILE A 89 -28.24 -0.38 -36.00
N HIS A 90 -29.27 0.46 -36.02
CA HIS A 90 -29.47 1.49 -34.99
C HIS A 90 -29.56 0.90 -33.57
N SER A 91 -30.27 -0.23 -33.40
CA SER A 91 -30.36 -0.93 -32.12
C SER A 91 -28.98 -1.42 -31.64
N ILE A 92 -28.21 -2.05 -32.53
CA ILE A 92 -26.84 -2.53 -32.23
C ILE A 92 -25.93 -1.37 -31.83
N ILE A 93 -25.99 -0.26 -32.57
CA ILE A 93 -25.19 0.94 -32.34
C ILE A 93 -25.54 1.62 -30.99
N SER A 94 -26.82 1.64 -30.62
CA SER A 94 -27.25 2.12 -29.30
C SER A 94 -26.70 1.25 -28.17
N GLY A 95 -26.74 -0.08 -28.35
CA GLY A 95 -26.16 -1.03 -27.40
C GLY A 95 -24.64 -0.89 -27.26
N LEU A 96 -23.93 -0.69 -28.37
CA LEU A 96 -22.48 -0.45 -28.39
C LEU A 96 -22.12 0.86 -27.67
N THR A 97 -22.87 1.93 -27.92
CA THR A 97 -22.65 3.24 -27.27
C THR A 97 -22.83 3.13 -25.76
N THR A 98 -23.88 2.44 -25.31
CA THR A 98 -24.14 2.22 -23.88
C THR A 98 -23.01 1.42 -23.23
N LYS A 99 -22.55 0.33 -23.87
CA LYS A 99 -21.44 -0.47 -23.36
C LYS A 99 -20.12 0.30 -23.34
N ALA A 100 -19.86 1.14 -24.34
CA ALA A 100 -18.68 2.00 -24.35
C ALA A 100 -18.68 2.97 -23.16
N GLN A 101 -19.80 3.63 -22.88
CA GLN A 101 -19.95 4.52 -21.72
C GLN A 101 -19.73 3.77 -20.39
N GLN A 102 -20.28 2.56 -20.27
CA GLN A 102 -20.05 1.72 -19.09
C GLN A 102 -18.57 1.34 -18.92
N SER A 103 -17.89 0.97 -20.02
CA SER A 103 -16.46 0.66 -20.00
C SER A 103 -15.59 1.85 -19.59
N VAL A 104 -15.93 3.07 -20.04
CA VAL A 104 -15.25 4.29 -19.60
C VAL A 104 -15.44 4.50 -18.10
N ALA A 105 -16.66 4.35 -17.58
CA ALA A 105 -16.91 4.49 -16.14
C ALA A 105 -16.16 3.46 -15.28
N VAL A 106 -16.02 2.22 -15.78
CA VAL A 106 -15.20 1.18 -15.13
C VAL A 106 -13.71 1.55 -15.17
N ALA A 107 -13.22 2.08 -16.29
CA ALA A 107 -11.85 2.56 -16.42
C ALA A 107 -11.56 3.71 -15.43
N ASP A 108 -12.46 4.69 -15.32
CA ASP A 108 -12.31 5.81 -14.36
C ASP A 108 -12.27 5.31 -12.91
N SER A 109 -13.10 4.33 -12.56
CA SER A 109 -13.05 3.66 -11.24
C SER A 109 -11.72 2.94 -11.03
N GLY A 110 -11.22 2.24 -12.05
CA GLY A 110 -9.91 1.58 -12.03
C GLY A 110 -8.76 2.57 -11.83
N LYS A 111 -8.83 3.75 -12.43
CA LYS A 111 -7.87 4.83 -12.25
C LYS A 111 -7.85 5.35 -10.81
N ALA A 112 -9.03 5.63 -10.24
CA ALA A 112 -9.15 6.04 -8.85
C ALA A 112 -8.59 4.96 -7.88
N GLY A 113 -8.87 3.67 -8.17
CA GLY A 113 -8.32 2.56 -7.40
C GLY A 113 -6.79 2.45 -7.49
N ALA A 114 -6.21 2.73 -8.66
CA ALA A 114 -4.76 2.77 -8.84
C ALA A 114 -4.13 3.94 -8.05
N GLU A 115 -4.73 5.13 -8.08
CA GLU A 115 -4.25 6.29 -7.31
C GLU A 115 -4.24 6.03 -5.79
N GLU A 116 -5.32 5.43 -5.27
CA GLU A 116 -5.37 5.00 -3.87
C GLU A 116 -4.32 3.92 -3.57
N GLY A 117 -4.08 3.00 -4.52
CA GLY A 117 -3.01 2.01 -4.44
C GLY A 117 -1.63 2.65 -4.25
N VAL A 118 -1.29 3.67 -5.03
CA VAL A 118 -0.01 4.41 -4.89
C VAL A 118 0.09 5.05 -3.51
N LYS A 119 -1.00 5.66 -3.02
CA LYS A 119 -1.02 6.29 -1.70
C LYS A 119 -0.74 5.28 -0.60
N ARG A 120 -1.40 4.11 -0.61
CA ARG A 120 -1.18 3.04 0.37
C ARG A 120 0.23 2.46 0.33
N VAL A 121 0.84 2.36 -0.86
CA VAL A 121 2.24 1.94 -0.99
C VAL A 121 3.17 2.94 -0.31
N ARG A 122 2.95 4.25 -0.48
CA ARG A 122 3.74 5.29 0.21
C ARG A 122 3.58 5.25 1.73
N GLU A 123 2.34 5.13 2.22
CA GLU A 123 2.08 5.00 3.65
C GLU A 123 2.80 3.78 4.25
N THR A 124 2.82 2.66 3.52
CA THR A 124 3.54 1.45 3.95
C THR A 124 5.05 1.67 3.97
N GLU A 125 5.60 2.38 2.99
CA GLU A 125 7.03 2.74 2.93
C GLU A 125 7.44 3.61 4.13
N ASP A 126 6.64 4.63 4.46
CA ASP A 126 6.88 5.49 5.63
C ASP A 126 6.87 4.69 6.94
N MET A 127 5.91 3.76 7.09
CA MET A 127 5.86 2.89 8.27
C MET A 127 7.08 1.97 8.38
N LEU A 128 7.55 1.41 7.26
CA LEU A 128 8.74 0.55 7.23
C LEU A 128 10.01 1.33 7.55
N ASN A 129 10.13 2.57 7.07
CA ASN A 129 11.23 3.47 7.44
C ASN A 129 11.24 3.76 8.94
N GLY A 130 10.07 4.06 9.53
CA GLY A 130 9.95 4.24 10.99
C GLY A 130 10.32 3.00 11.80
N ILE A 131 10.00 1.79 11.31
CA ILE A 131 10.45 0.53 11.92
C ILE A 131 11.98 0.41 11.83
N SER A 132 12.58 0.74 10.69
CA SER A 132 14.03 0.69 10.51
C SER A 132 14.76 1.61 11.49
N ASP A 133 14.27 2.84 11.67
CA ASP A 133 14.81 3.81 12.62
C ASP A 133 14.71 3.32 14.07
N ALA A 134 13.57 2.73 14.43
CA ALA A 134 13.37 2.15 15.76
C ALA A 134 14.34 0.99 16.02
N VAL A 135 14.54 0.11 15.04
CA VAL A 135 15.51 -1.00 15.13
C VAL A 135 16.94 -0.47 15.26
N GLY A 136 17.31 0.57 14.50
CA GLY A 136 18.61 1.23 14.63
C GLY A 136 18.84 1.81 16.02
N SER A 137 17.82 2.44 16.60
CA SER A 137 17.85 2.97 17.97
C SER A 137 18.03 1.86 19.02
N ILE A 138 17.32 0.74 18.86
CA ILE A 138 17.48 -0.44 19.73
C ILE A 138 18.90 -0.98 19.65
N ALA A 139 19.46 -1.12 18.45
CA ALA A 139 20.83 -1.59 18.27
C ALA A 139 21.86 -0.68 18.96
N SER A 140 21.71 0.64 18.83
CA SER A 140 22.55 1.62 19.52
C SER A 140 22.43 1.49 21.05
N MET A 141 21.22 1.28 21.56
CA MET A 141 20.99 1.12 22.99
C MET A 141 21.58 -0.20 23.53
N SER A 142 21.53 -1.28 22.74
CA SER A 142 22.20 -2.54 23.08
C SER A 142 23.72 -2.39 23.18
N ILE A 143 24.34 -1.57 22.32
CA ILE A 143 25.78 -1.27 22.41
C ILE A 143 26.10 -0.50 23.70
N GLN A 144 25.29 0.51 24.05
CA GLN A 144 25.46 1.25 25.30
C GLN A 144 25.27 0.36 26.53
N MET A 145 24.28 -0.54 26.50
CA MET A 145 24.08 -1.51 27.57
C MET A 145 25.28 -2.44 27.73
N ALA A 146 25.87 -2.92 26.64
CA ALA A 146 27.07 -3.76 26.71
C ALA A 146 28.24 -3.01 27.38
N ALA A 147 28.48 -1.75 27.00
CA ALA A 147 29.49 -0.90 27.64
C ALA A 147 29.22 -0.67 29.14
N ALA A 148 27.97 -0.42 29.53
CA ALA A 148 27.59 -0.26 30.93
C ALA A 148 27.78 -1.56 31.74
N VAL A 149 27.53 -2.72 31.13
CA VAL A 149 27.78 -4.04 31.76
C VAL A 149 29.28 -4.28 31.97
N GLU A 150 30.12 -3.91 31.00
CA GLU A 150 31.59 -3.98 31.17
C GLU A 150 32.05 -3.07 32.32
N GLU A 151 31.54 -1.84 32.41
CA GLU A 151 31.85 -0.93 33.51
C GLU A 151 31.38 -1.49 34.86
N GLN A 152 30.18 -2.08 34.93
CA GLN A 152 29.69 -2.73 36.15
C GLN A 152 30.55 -3.91 36.59
N ALA A 153 31.12 -4.66 35.64
CA ALA A 153 32.06 -5.74 35.96
C ALA A 153 33.34 -5.19 36.61
N HIS A 154 33.88 -4.08 36.09
CA HIS A 154 35.03 -3.39 36.69
C HIS A 154 34.71 -2.87 38.11
N VAL A 155 33.57 -2.20 38.28
CA VAL A 155 33.15 -1.70 39.61
C VAL A 155 32.96 -2.85 40.60
N SER A 156 32.41 -3.99 40.15
CA SER A 156 32.25 -5.17 40.99
C SER A 156 33.59 -5.75 41.44
N ASP A 157 34.59 -5.74 40.56
CA ASP A 157 35.95 -6.16 40.91
C ASP A 157 36.63 -5.21 41.91
N ASP A 158 36.43 -3.90 41.76
CA ASP A 158 36.89 -2.91 42.73
C ASP A 158 36.23 -3.09 44.10
N ILE A 159 34.92 -3.37 44.14
CA ILE A 159 34.19 -3.68 45.37
C ILE A 159 34.78 -4.94 46.03
N ARG A 160 35.06 -5.98 45.23
CA ARG A 160 35.70 -7.21 45.72
C ARG A 160 37.04 -6.91 46.40
N HIS A 161 37.90 -6.08 45.80
CA HIS A 161 39.17 -5.68 46.39
C HIS A 161 38.98 -4.87 47.69
N LYS A 162 38.02 -3.94 47.72
CA LYS A 162 37.71 -3.16 48.93
C LYS A 162 37.22 -4.04 50.08
N ILE A 163 36.39 -5.05 49.80
CA ILE A 163 35.94 -6.02 50.81
C ILE A 163 37.13 -6.81 51.37
N MET A 164 38.06 -7.26 50.52
CA MET A 164 39.27 -7.95 50.98
C MET A 164 40.12 -7.06 51.89
N ALA A 165 40.30 -5.78 51.53
CA ALA A 165 41.06 -4.83 52.35
C ALA A 165 40.40 -4.57 53.72
N VAL A 166 39.07 -4.45 53.77
CA VAL A 166 38.31 -4.31 55.02
C VAL A 166 38.49 -5.55 55.90
N ASN A 167 38.42 -6.75 55.31
CA ASN A 167 38.64 -7.99 56.04
C ASN A 167 40.06 -8.07 56.63
N GLU A 168 41.08 -7.73 55.85
CA GLU A 168 42.47 -7.67 56.33
C GLU A 168 42.63 -6.66 57.48
N LEU A 169 42.02 -5.47 57.38
CA LEU A 169 42.03 -4.47 58.43
C LEU A 169 41.33 -4.94 59.71
N ALA A 170 40.22 -5.68 59.57
CA ALA A 170 39.50 -6.26 60.69
C ALA A 170 40.37 -7.29 61.45
N VAL A 171 41.07 -8.17 60.71
CA VAL A 171 42.03 -9.13 61.30
C VAL A 171 43.15 -8.40 62.04
N LYS A 172 43.80 -7.41 61.41
CA LYS A 172 44.86 -6.61 62.07
C LYS A 172 44.36 -5.87 63.31
N SER A 173 43.10 -5.42 63.31
CA SER A 173 42.50 -4.74 64.46
C SER A 173 42.27 -5.71 65.63
N LEU A 174 41.88 -6.95 65.34
CA LEU A 174 41.74 -8.01 66.33
C LEU A 174 43.11 -8.34 66.98
N ASP A 175 44.16 -8.49 66.17
CA ASP A 175 45.51 -8.75 66.66
C ASP A 175 46.01 -7.62 67.57
N LYS A 176 45.79 -6.36 67.17
CA LYS A 176 46.14 -5.20 67.99
C LYS A 176 45.35 -5.13 69.29
N ALA A 177 44.06 -5.47 69.26
CA ALA A 177 43.23 -5.52 70.47
C ALA A 177 43.71 -6.61 71.44
N ALA A 178 44.14 -7.78 70.93
CA ALA A 178 44.75 -8.83 71.73
C ALA A 178 46.07 -8.35 72.38
N ALA A 179 46.97 -7.74 71.60
CA ALA A 179 48.22 -7.19 72.10
C ALA A 179 48.01 -6.07 73.15
N ALA A 180 47.01 -5.21 72.94
CA ALA A 180 46.62 -4.19 73.91
C ALA A 180 46.10 -4.81 75.21
N THR A 181 45.31 -5.87 75.12
CA THR A 181 44.82 -6.62 76.29
C THR A 181 45.97 -7.22 77.10
N ASP A 182 46.97 -7.79 76.43
CA ASP A 182 48.14 -8.33 77.10
C ASP A 182 49.01 -7.24 77.75
N SER A 183 49.18 -6.09 77.08
CA SER A 183 49.87 -4.93 77.65
C SER A 183 49.15 -4.39 78.90
N ILE A 184 47.81 -4.35 78.88
CA ILE A 184 47.00 -3.95 80.04
C ILE A 184 47.24 -4.91 81.22
N ARG A 185 47.27 -6.23 80.98
CA ARG A 185 47.58 -7.22 82.03
C ARG A 185 48.97 -7.04 82.62
N GLU A 186 49.96 -6.67 81.80
CA GLU A 186 51.32 -6.39 82.27
C GLU A 186 51.39 -5.10 83.10
N LEU A 187 50.68 -4.05 82.68
CA LEU A 187 50.54 -2.82 83.44
C LEU A 187 49.86 -3.07 84.80
N ASP A 188 48.81 -3.89 84.84
CA ASP A 188 48.10 -4.26 86.07
C ASP A 188 49.04 -4.96 87.06
N ARG A 189 49.80 -5.96 86.59
CA ARG A 189 50.84 -6.61 87.39
C ARG A 189 51.91 -5.65 87.89
N THR A 190 52.31 -4.68 87.06
CA THR A 190 53.32 -3.70 87.44
C THR A 190 52.79 -2.74 88.49
N ALA A 191 51.53 -2.31 88.37
CA ALA A 191 50.84 -1.50 89.37
C ALA A 191 50.72 -2.23 90.71
N ASP A 192 50.35 -3.52 90.71
CA ASP A 192 50.31 -4.36 91.91
C ASP A 192 51.69 -4.46 92.58
N ASN A 193 52.74 -4.72 91.80
CA ASN A 193 54.12 -4.80 92.32
C ASN A 193 54.59 -3.46 92.93
N LEU A 194 54.29 -2.33 92.28
CA LEU A 194 54.58 -1.01 92.82
C LEU A 194 53.79 -0.74 94.11
N HIS A 195 52.53 -1.15 94.17
CA HIS A 195 51.69 -1.03 95.36
C HIS A 195 52.27 -1.81 96.55
N GLU A 196 52.65 -3.07 96.34
CA GLU A 196 53.34 -3.91 97.33
C GLU A 196 54.66 -3.28 97.82
N MET A 197 55.46 -2.73 96.90
CA MET A 197 56.71 -2.07 97.26
C MET A 197 56.49 -0.83 98.13
N VAL A 198 55.49 -0.01 97.82
CA VAL A 198 55.10 1.14 98.66
C VAL A 198 54.63 0.68 100.04
N LEU A 199 53.85 -0.40 100.15
CA LEU A 199 53.43 -0.97 101.44
C LEU A 199 54.63 -1.43 102.26
N ARG A 200 55.65 -2.02 101.62
CA ARG A 200 56.87 -2.50 102.28
C ARG A 200 57.76 -1.37 102.81
N PHE A 201 57.86 -0.24 102.10
CA PHE A 201 58.59 0.95 102.55
C PHE A 201 57.87 1.76 103.64
N ARG A 202 56.57 1.49 103.86
CA ARG A 202 55.75 2.16 104.87
C ARG A 202 55.80 1.48 106.25
N ARG A 203 56.60 0.42 106.40
CA ARG A 203 56.99 -0.23 107.66
C ARG A 203 58.40 0.22 108.05
#